data_AF-A0A3B4FJ38-F1
#
_entry.id   AF-A0A3B4FJ38-F1
#
_cell.length_a   1.000
_cell.length_b   1.000
_cell.length_c   1.000
_cell.angle_alpha   90.00
_cell.angle_beta   90.00
_cell.angle_gamma   90.00
#
_symmetry.space_group_name_H-M   'P 1'
#
loop_
_entity.id
_entity.type
_entity.pdbx_description
1 polymer ?
#
loop_
_entity_poly.entity_id
_entity_poly.type
_entity_poly.pdbx_seq_one_letter_code
_entity_poly.pdbx_strand_id
1 'polypeptide(L)' 'MSRRVAVIGGGASGLACIKCCLDEGLEPVCFESSDDIGGLWSFI' A
#
# COMPACT_ATOMS: atom_id res chain seq x y z
N MET A 1 4.29 1.14 20.99
CA MET A 1 3.05 1.30 20.17
C MET A 1 3.50 1.64 18.76
N SER A 2 3.21 0.77 17.78
CA SER A 2 3.47 1.06 16.36
C SER A 2 2.47 2.13 15.88
N ARG A 3 2.91 3.06 15.02
CA ARG A 3 1.99 4.05 14.43
C ARG A 3 1.29 3.41 13.23
N ARG A 4 -0.03 3.57 13.18
CA ARG A 4 -0.85 3.08 12.06
C ARG A 4 -0.85 4.09 10.92
N VAL A 5 -0.63 3.64 9.69
CA VAL A 5 -0.49 4.48 8.49
C VAL A 5 -1.54 4.10 7.46
N ALA A 6 -2.31 5.07 6.97
CA ALA A 6 -3.23 4.84 5.85
C ALA A 6 -2.48 5.04 4.52
N VAL A 7 -2.48 4.02 3.67
CA VAL A 7 -1.93 4.06 2.31
C VAL A 7 -3.10 4.07 1.33
N ILE A 8 -3.19 5.09 0.48
CA ILE A 8 -4.27 5.22 -0.51
C ILE A 8 -3.76 4.81 -1.89
N GLY A 9 -4.33 3.75 -2.44
CA GLY A 9 -3.93 3.10 -3.68
C GLY A 9 -2.97 1.92 -3.47
N GLY A 10 -3.24 0.82 -4.16
CA GLY A 10 -2.47 -0.43 -4.27
C GLY A 10 -1.67 -0.55 -5.57
N GLY A 11 -1.37 0.57 -6.23
CA GLY A 11 -0.43 0.65 -7.35
C GLY A 11 1.04 0.56 -6.90
N ALA A 12 1.97 0.74 -7.85
CA ALA A 12 3.42 0.61 -7.58
C ALA A 12 3.92 1.47 -6.40
N SER A 13 3.47 2.73 -6.30
CA SER A 13 3.83 3.63 -5.20
C SER A 13 3.24 3.20 -3.86
N GLY A 14 2.00 2.71 -3.86
CA GLY A 14 1.32 2.20 -2.67
C GLY A 14 2.02 0.97 -2.09
N LEU A 15 2.34 0.00 -2.95
CA LEU A 15 3.07 -1.22 -2.55
C LEU A 15 4.47 -0.90 -2.00
N ALA A 16 5.19 0.03 -2.64
CA ALA A 16 6.47 0.50 -2.12
C ALA A 16 6.32 1.19 -0.74
N CYS A 17 5.30 2.02 -0.57
CA CYS A 17 4.99 2.67 0.69
C CYS A 17 4.69 1.66 1.81
N ILE A 18 3.90 0.62 1.52
CA ILE A 18 3.61 -0.47 2.47
C ILE A 18 4.91 -1.14 2.91
N LYS A 19 5.80 -1.50 1.98
CA LYS A 19 7.09 -2.11 2.33
C LYS A 19 7.92 -1.18 3.21
N CYS A 20 8.09 0.08 2.84
CA CYS A 20 8.83 1.04 3.65
C CYS A 20 8.22 1.20 5.05
N CYS A 21 6.89 1.22 5.18
CA CYS A 21 6.23 1.26 6.48
C CYS A 21 6.59 0.05 7.34
N LEU A 22 6.57 -1.15 6.76
CA LEU A 22 6.92 -2.38 7.48
C LEU A 22 8.39 -2.39 7.93
N ASP A 23 9.32 -1.91 7.09
CA ASP A 23 10.74 -1.82 7.43
C ASP A 23 11.00 -0.90 8.63
N GLU A 24 10.26 0.20 8.72
CA GLU A 24 10.33 1.19 9.80
C GLU A 24 9.49 0.79 11.03
N GLY A 25 8.91 -0.42 11.06
CA GLY A 25 8.11 -0.93 12.18
C GLY A 25 6.74 -0.27 12.34
N LEU A 26 6.20 0.33 11.28
CA LEU A 26 4.87 0.92 11.23
C LEU A 26 3.81 -0.14 10.86
N GLU A 27 2.54 0.18 11.09
CA GLU A 27 1.39 -0.69 10.76
C GLU A 27 0.59 -0.08 9.60
N PRO A 28 0.91 -0.41 8.34
CA PRO A 28 0.19 0.13 7.19
C PRO A 28 -1.18 -0.54 6.98
N VAL A 29 -2.18 0.24 6.60
CA VAL A 29 -3.49 -0.21 6.10
C VAL A 29 -3.68 0.39 4.70
N CYS A 30 -3.81 -0.47 3.70
CA CYS A 30 -3.98 -0.06 2.31
C CYS A 30 -5.47 -0.01 1.94
N PHE A 31 -5.87 1.05 1.26
CA PHE A 31 -7.18 1.21 0.65
C PHE A 31 -6.99 1.31 -0.86
N GLU A 32 -7.31 0.23 -1.58
CA GLU A 32 -7.41 0.22 -3.04
C GLU A 32 -8.89 0.20 -3.42
N SER A 33 -9.22 0.97 -4.44
CA SER A 33 -10.54 1.09 -5.03
C SER A 33 -10.91 -0.08 -5.95
N SER A 34 -9.93 -0.69 -6.62
CA SER A 34 -10.11 -1.88 -7.46
C SER A 34 -10.05 -3.18 -6.65
N ASP A 35 -10.48 -4.27 -7.29
CA ASP A 35 -10.47 -5.62 -6.71
C ASP A 35 -9.09 -6.29 -6.73
N ASP A 36 -8.08 -5.67 -7.35
CA ASP A 36 -6.70 -6.17 -7.44
C ASP A 36 -5.67 -5.03 -7.33
N ILE A 37 -4.42 -5.39 -7.05
CA ILE A 37 -3.26 -4.50 -6.98
C ILE A 37 -2.67 -4.19 -8.36
N GLY A 38 -1.68 -3.31 -8.40
CA GLY A 38 -0.88 -3.04 -9.60
C GLY A 38 -1.22 -1.73 -10.31
N GLY A 39 -2.42 -1.20 -10.08
CA GLY A 39 -2.86 0.08 -10.64
C GLY A 39 -2.69 0.12 -12.15
N LEU A 40 -1.94 1.09 -12.67
CA LEU A 40 -1.67 1.26 -14.11
C LEU A 40 -1.13 -0.01 -14.81
N TRP A 41 -0.45 -0.89 -14.09
CA TRP A 41 0.18 -2.09 -14.66
C TRP A 41 -0.72 -3.32 -14.62
N SER A 42 -1.90 -3.23 -14.01
CA SER A 42 -2.90 -4.30 -14.03
C SER A 42 -3.68 -4.20 -15.34
N PHE A 43 -3.20 -4.91 -16.38
CA PHE A 43 -3.87 -5.04 -17.66
C PHE A 43 -4.84 -6.23 -17.59
N ILE A 44 -6.09 -5.94 -17.24
CA ILE A 44 -7.19 -6.92 -17.13
C ILE A 44 -8.18 -6.69 -18.29
#